data_AF-A4IAL6-F1
#
_entry.id   AF-A4IAL6-F1
#
_cell.length_a   1.000
_cell.length_b   1.000
_cell.length_c   1.000
_cell.angle_alpha   90.00
_cell.angle_beta   90.00
_cell.angle_gamma   90.00
#
_symmetry.space_group_name_H-M   'P 1'
#
loop_
_entity.id
_entity.type
_entity.pdbx_description
1 polymer ?
#
loop_
_entity_poly.entity_id
_entity_poly.type
_entity_poly.pdbx_seq_one_letter_code
_entity_poly.pdbx_strand_id
1 'polypeptide(L)'
;MASGGSVIAIKYNGGVLMAADTLLSYGSLAKWPNIPRIKLLGSHSAVCATGSYADFQMMTKQVEDNIERQRMYHNVDELSPSEVFSYLHRSIYQKRCDFEPCLCQMVFIGFRDSETFLAGVDDVGTRWEDDCVATGYGAYIALPLLRQALEKTRVACRGPKRCRSSLTA
;
A
#
# COMPACT_ATOMS: atom_id res chain seq x y z
N MET A 1 15.18 14.13 9.36
CA MET A 1 14.34 13.31 8.47
C MET A 1 12.92 13.30 9.00
N ALA A 2 11.91 13.44 8.14
CA ALA A 2 10.49 13.32 8.51
C ALA A 2 10.04 11.89 8.21
N SER A 3 9.60 11.16 9.24
CA SER A 3 9.23 9.75 9.10
C SER A 3 7.76 9.52 9.38
N GLY A 4 7.11 8.72 8.53
CA GLY A 4 5.77 8.22 8.75
C GLY A 4 5.75 7.03 9.71
N GLY A 5 4.66 6.90 10.48
CA GLY A 5 4.36 5.76 11.34
C GLY A 5 3.99 4.49 10.56
N SER A 6 3.35 3.52 11.22
CA SER A 6 2.97 2.25 10.59
C SER A 6 1.77 2.38 9.65
N VAL A 7 1.78 1.59 8.57
CA VAL A 7 0.62 1.42 7.68
C VAL A 7 0.07 0.01 7.83
N ILE A 8 -1.25 -0.13 7.84
CA ILE A 8 -1.96 -1.41 7.84
C ILE A 8 -2.97 -1.46 6.70
N ALA A 9 -3.15 -2.63 6.11
CA ALA A 9 -4.16 -2.85 5.08
C ALA A 9 -4.70 -4.29 5.11
N ILE A 10 -5.96 -4.46 4.71
CA ILE A 10 -6.66 -5.74 4.69
C ILE A 10 -7.65 -5.79 3.53
N LYS A 11 -7.71 -6.93 2.83
CA LYS A 11 -8.71 -7.20 1.80
C LYS A 11 -10.05 -7.57 2.44
N TYR A 12 -11.14 -7.13 1.82
CA TYR A 12 -12.50 -7.51 2.19
C TYR A 12 -13.32 -7.84 0.94
N ASN A 13 -14.56 -8.30 1.11
CA ASN A 13 -15.40 -8.63 -0.03
C ASN A 13 -15.82 -7.36 -0.78
N GLY A 14 -15.29 -7.17 -2.00
CA GLY A 14 -15.58 -6.00 -2.84
C GLY A 14 -14.62 -4.82 -2.66
N GLY A 15 -13.50 -4.99 -1.96
CA GLY A 15 -12.51 -3.92 -1.86
C GLY A 15 -11.31 -4.21 -0.96
N VAL A 16 -10.51 -3.17 -0.71
CA VAL A 16 -9.35 -3.21 0.16
C VAL A 16 -9.36 -1.97 1.05
N LEU A 17 -9.09 -2.16 2.34
CA LEU A 17 -8.99 -1.08 3.32
C LEU A 17 -7.52 -0.84 3.62
N MET A 18 -7.10 0.44 3.65
CA MET A 18 -5.80 0.88 4.13
C MET A 18 -5.99 1.95 5.19
N ALA A 19 -5.24 1.86 6.28
CA ALA A 19 -5.22 2.84 7.35
C ALA A 19 -3.78 3.22 7.73
N ALA A 20 -3.60 4.51 8.00
CA ALA A 20 -2.35 5.08 8.48
C ALA A 20 -2.68 6.27 9.42
N ASP A 21 -1.81 6.53 10.39
CA ASP A 21 -1.85 7.75 11.17
C ASP A 21 -1.48 8.98 10.31
N THR A 22 -1.93 10.17 10.71
CA THR A 22 -1.66 11.44 10.00
C THR A 22 -0.41 12.16 10.50
N LEU A 23 0.43 11.48 11.28
CA LEU A 23 1.61 12.08 11.91
C LEU A 23 2.87 11.87 11.06
N LEU A 24 3.67 12.93 10.96
CA LEU A 24 5.09 12.85 10.61
C LEU A 24 5.96 13.26 11.80
N SER A 25 6.87 12.37 12.17
CA SER A 25 7.77 12.56 13.30
C SER A 25 9.18 12.93 12.83
N TYR A 26 9.85 13.81 13.58
CA TYR A 26 11.27 14.12 13.42
C TYR A 26 12.03 13.50 14.60
N GLY A 27 12.36 12.22 14.48
CA GLY A 27 12.82 11.43 15.62
C GLY A 27 11.67 11.23 16.63
N SER A 28 11.89 11.60 17.89
CA SER A 28 10.85 11.55 18.93
C SER A 28 9.86 12.73 18.88
N LEU A 29 10.18 13.80 18.15
CA LEU A 29 9.32 14.98 18.04
C LEU A 29 8.18 14.72 17.06
N ALA A 30 6.95 14.70 17.57
CA ALA A 30 5.74 14.71 16.75
C ALA A 30 5.56 16.07 16.07
N LYS A 31 6.17 16.25 14.88
CA LYS A 31 6.35 17.57 14.26
C LYS A 31 5.14 18.03 13.46
N TRP A 32 4.48 17.13 12.72
CA TRP A 32 3.32 17.47 11.88
C TRP A 32 2.19 16.45 12.06
N PRO A 33 1.16 16.75 12.87
CA PRO A 33 0.10 15.79 13.21
C PRO A 33 -1.00 15.63 12.15
N ASN A 34 -1.05 16.51 11.15
CA ASN A 34 -2.16 16.62 10.19
C ASN A 34 -1.69 16.46 8.74
N ILE A 35 -0.86 15.45 8.46
CA ILE A 35 -0.36 15.17 7.12
C ILE A 35 -1.12 13.98 6.52
N PRO A 36 -1.76 14.15 5.35
CA PRO A 36 -2.36 13.03 4.63
C PRO A 36 -1.25 12.17 4.03
N ARG A 37 -1.05 10.99 4.61
CA ARG A 37 -0.02 10.03 4.19
C ARG A 37 -0.48 9.06 3.11
N ILE A 38 -1.79 8.87 2.97
CA ILE A 38 -2.38 8.05 1.91
C ILE A 38 -2.49 8.93 0.67
N LYS A 39 -1.89 8.49 -0.43
CA LYS A 39 -1.93 9.15 -1.73
C LYS A 39 -2.66 8.28 -2.73
N LEU A 40 -3.59 8.86 -3.45
CA LEU A 40 -4.25 8.20 -4.57
C LEU A 40 -3.28 8.20 -5.76
N LEU A 41 -3.23 7.08 -6.48
CA LEU A 41 -2.45 6.91 -7.70
C LEU A 41 -3.41 6.51 -8.82
N GLY A 42 -3.68 7.47 -9.73
CA GLY A 42 -4.68 7.29 -10.77
C GLY A 42 -6.10 7.12 -10.22
N SER A 43 -6.94 6.44 -10.97
CA SER A 43 -8.36 6.18 -10.68
C SER A 43 -8.59 4.90 -9.88
N HIS A 44 -7.62 3.98 -9.87
CA HIS A 44 -7.81 2.61 -9.37
C HIS A 44 -6.97 2.22 -8.17
N SER A 45 -6.02 3.06 -7.74
CA SER A 45 -5.00 2.67 -6.77
C SER A 45 -4.72 3.71 -5.69
N ALA A 46 -4.17 3.28 -4.56
CA ALA A 46 -3.66 4.14 -3.51
C ALA A 46 -2.39 3.56 -2.89
N VAL A 47 -1.51 4.43 -2.41
CA VAL A 47 -0.25 4.08 -1.79
C VAL A 47 -0.05 4.84 -0.48
N CYS A 48 0.58 4.19 0.48
CA CYS A 48 1.07 4.82 1.69
C CYS A 48 2.39 4.18 2.11
N ALA A 49 3.25 4.92 2.78
CA ALA A 49 4.56 4.42 3.20
C ALA A 49 4.88 4.71 4.66
N THR A 50 5.57 3.76 5.29
CA THR A 50 6.32 3.91 6.53
C THR A 50 7.75 4.35 6.19
N GLY A 51 8.39 5.14 7.05
CA GLY A 51 9.77 5.63 6.83
C GLY A 51 9.81 7.01 6.18
N SER A 52 10.81 7.26 5.33
CA SER A 52 11.10 8.58 4.75
C SER A 52 9.93 9.18 3.97
N TYR A 53 9.35 10.27 4.49
CA TYR A 53 8.27 10.95 3.77
C TYR A 53 8.78 11.64 2.49
N ALA A 54 10.02 12.13 2.48
CA ALA A 54 10.61 12.78 1.32
C ALA A 54 10.79 11.79 0.15
N ASP A 55 11.32 10.60 0.42
CA ASP A 55 11.47 9.57 -0.62
C ASP A 55 10.11 9.06 -1.09
N PHE A 56 9.15 8.91 -0.16
CA PHE A 56 7.77 8.58 -0.51
C PHE A 56 7.14 9.61 -1.46
N GLN A 57 7.34 10.92 -1.22
CA GLN A 57 6.84 11.97 -2.10
C GLN A 57 7.47 11.89 -3.49
N MET A 58 8.79 11.70 -3.58
CA MET A 58 9.51 11.56 -4.85
C MET A 58 9.00 10.36 -5.65
N MET A 59 8.91 9.19 -5.00
CA MET A 59 8.46 7.96 -5.63
C MET A 59 7.00 8.04 -6.07
N THR A 60 6.12 8.56 -5.22
CA THR A 60 4.69 8.73 -5.56
C THR A 60 4.54 9.63 -6.77
N LYS A 61 5.24 10.76 -6.80
CA LYS A 61 5.22 11.67 -7.95
C LYS A 61 5.72 11.01 -9.23
N GLN A 62 6.81 10.25 -9.17
CA GLN A 62 7.35 9.54 -10.33
C GLN A 62 6.34 8.52 -10.89
N VAL A 63 5.65 7.78 -10.01
CA VAL A 63 4.63 6.80 -10.42
C VAL A 63 3.39 7.49 -10.99
N GLU A 64 2.92 8.56 -10.35
CA GLU A 64 1.78 9.38 -10.82
C GLU A 64 2.05 9.96 -12.22
N ASP A 65 3.20 10.60 -12.40
CA ASP A 65 3.67 11.09 -13.70
C ASP A 65 3.69 9.98 -14.77
N ASN A 66 4.12 8.77 -14.41
CA ASN A 66 4.19 7.65 -15.34
C ASN A 66 2.79 7.16 -15.75
N ILE A 67 1.84 7.08 -14.81
CA ILE A 67 0.45 6.72 -15.09
C ILE A 67 -0.17 7.75 -16.06
N GLU A 68 0.00 9.04 -15.76
CA GLU A 68 -0.55 10.12 -16.59
C GLU A 68 0.06 10.15 -17.98
N ARG A 69 1.39 10.02 -18.10
CA ARG A 69 2.07 10.00 -19.42
C ARG A 69 1.60 8.84 -20.30
N GLN A 70 1.47 7.63 -19.74
CA GLN A 70 1.00 6.47 -20.50
C GLN A 70 -0.40 6.72 -21.06
N ARG A 71 -1.31 7.21 -20.21
CA ARG A 71 -2.68 7.54 -20.59
C ARG A 71 -2.74 8.64 -21.67
N MET A 72 -1.99 9.72 -21.49
CA MET A 72 -2.03 10.88 -22.39
C MET A 72 -1.34 10.64 -23.74
N TYR A 73 -0.20 9.95 -23.76
CA TYR A 73 0.60 9.83 -24.97
C TYR A 73 0.15 8.71 -25.90
N HIS A 74 -0.37 7.62 -25.34
CA HIS A 74 -0.74 6.44 -26.13
C HIS A 74 -2.25 6.27 -26.29
N ASN A 75 -3.06 7.11 -25.61
CA ASN A 75 -4.51 7.01 -25.60
C ASN A 75 -5.00 5.59 -25.25
N VAL A 76 -4.30 4.97 -24.30
CA VAL A 76 -4.58 3.64 -23.75
C VAL A 76 -5.38 3.75 -22.46
N ASP A 77 -6.01 2.65 -22.06
CA ASP A 77 -6.63 2.53 -20.76
C ASP A 77 -5.60 2.77 -19.63
N GLU A 78 -6.09 3.25 -18.49
CA GLU A 78 -5.24 3.42 -17.32
C GLU A 78 -4.59 2.09 -16.92
N LEU A 79 -3.36 2.14 -16.40
CA LEU A 79 -2.65 0.95 -15.94
C LEU A 79 -3.45 0.24 -14.84
N SER A 80 -3.46 -1.10 -14.88
CA SER A 80 -4.04 -1.91 -13.81
C SER A 80 -3.22 -1.75 -12.51
N PRO A 81 -3.82 -1.95 -11.32
CA PRO A 81 -3.10 -1.84 -10.06
C PRO A 81 -1.83 -2.72 -9.97
N SER A 82 -1.86 -3.91 -10.58
CA SER A 82 -0.72 -4.84 -10.62
C SER A 82 0.44 -4.31 -11.48
N GLU A 83 0.14 -3.63 -12.59
CA GLU A 83 1.13 -2.98 -13.46
C GLU A 83 1.75 -1.77 -12.78
N VAL A 84 0.93 -0.92 -12.15
CA VAL A 84 1.41 0.24 -11.36
C VAL A 84 2.33 -0.23 -10.23
N PHE A 85 1.93 -1.27 -9.49
CA PHE A 85 2.77 -1.83 -8.44
C PHE A 85 4.07 -2.43 -8.98
N SER A 86 4.04 -3.07 -10.14
CA SER A 86 5.24 -3.61 -10.79
C SER A 86 6.20 -2.50 -11.22
N TYR A 87 5.69 -1.37 -11.73
CA TYR A 87 6.50 -0.19 -12.02
C TYR A 87 7.12 0.42 -10.76
N LEU A 88 6.32 0.56 -9.68
CA LEU A 88 6.80 1.04 -8.39
C LEU A 88 7.91 0.15 -7.83
N HIS A 89 7.71 -1.17 -7.84
CA HIS A 89 8.67 -2.17 -7.39
C HIS A 89 10.01 -2.05 -8.13
N ARG A 90 9.97 -1.97 -9.46
CA ARG A 90 11.20 -1.83 -10.27
C ARG A 90 11.90 -0.49 -10.02
N SER A 91 11.14 0.58 -9.82
CA SER A 91 11.71 1.89 -9.50
C SER A 91 12.42 1.89 -8.14
N ILE A 92 11.84 1.23 -7.12
CA ILE A 92 12.50 1.05 -5.81
C ILE A 92 13.75 0.19 -5.92
N TYR A 93 13.66 -0.93 -6.66
CA TYR A 93 14.81 -1.82 -6.86
C TYR A 93 15.96 -1.14 -7.60
N GLN A 94 15.66 -0.30 -8.61
CA GLN A 94 16.66 0.52 -9.30
C GLN A 94 17.39 1.45 -8.34
N LYS A 95 16.66 2.21 -7.52
CA LYS A 95 17.25 3.11 -6.51
C LYS A 95 18.19 2.39 -5.55
N ARG A 96 17.85 1.16 -5.14
CA ARG A 96 18.75 0.32 -4.33
C ARG A 96 20.05 -0.01 -5.07
N CYS A 97 19.96 -0.39 -6.34
CA CYS A 97 21.13 -0.74 -7.17
C CYS A 97 22.07 0.45 -7.38
N ASP A 98 21.55 1.67 -7.41
CA ASP A 98 22.32 2.91 -7.50
C ASP A 98 22.95 3.33 -6.16
N PHE A 99 22.81 2.52 -5.10
CA PHE A 99 23.21 2.81 -3.73
C PHE A 99 22.55 4.05 -3.12
N GLU A 100 21.41 4.50 -3.69
CA GLU A 100 20.56 5.57 -3.18
C GLU A 100 19.13 5.03 -2.92
N PRO A 101 18.94 4.10 -1.97
CA PRO A 101 17.67 3.40 -1.78
C PRO A 101 16.51 4.36 -1.39
N CYS A 102 15.28 4.01 -1.76
CA CYS A 102 14.11 4.62 -1.11
C CYS A 102 14.01 4.06 0.31
N LEU A 103 14.31 4.87 1.32
CA LEU A 103 14.27 4.45 2.73
C LEU A 103 12.83 4.43 3.25
N CYS A 104 12.00 3.60 2.62
CA CYS A 104 10.56 3.60 2.75
C CYS A 104 10.00 2.18 2.56
N GLN A 105 9.03 1.80 3.39
CA GLN A 105 8.22 0.59 3.23
C GLN A 105 6.84 0.98 2.74
N MET A 106 6.48 0.60 1.52
CA MET A 106 5.20 1.00 0.93
C MET A 106 4.18 -0.13 0.99
N VAL A 107 2.94 0.25 1.28
CA VAL A 107 1.75 -0.58 1.08
C VAL A 107 0.97 0.01 -0.08
N PHE A 108 0.64 -0.83 -1.04
CA PHE A 108 -0.08 -0.47 -2.24
C PHE A 108 -1.40 -1.24 -2.30
N ILE A 109 -2.48 -0.53 -2.56
CA ILE A 109 -3.81 -1.10 -2.75
C ILE A 109 -4.38 -0.66 -4.08
N GLY A 110 -5.24 -1.49 -4.66
CA GLY A 110 -6.06 -1.09 -5.78
C GLY A 110 -7.26 -1.98 -5.97
N PHE A 111 -8.21 -1.46 -6.73
CA PHE A 111 -9.44 -2.15 -7.08
C PHE A 111 -9.83 -1.79 -8.50
N ARG A 112 -9.99 -2.83 -9.35
CA ARG A 112 -10.40 -2.68 -10.73
C ARG A 112 -11.17 -3.92 -11.16
N ASP A 113 -12.30 -3.75 -11.84
CA ASP A 113 -13.07 -4.83 -12.46
C ASP A 113 -13.40 -6.02 -11.52
N SER A 114 -13.69 -5.71 -10.25
CA SER A 114 -13.94 -6.69 -9.17
C SER A 114 -12.71 -7.44 -8.65
N GLU A 115 -11.52 -7.13 -9.15
CA GLU A 115 -10.25 -7.65 -8.66
C GLU A 115 -9.66 -6.71 -7.60
N THR A 116 -9.32 -7.29 -6.45
CA THR A 116 -8.70 -6.59 -5.32
C THR A 116 -7.20 -6.86 -5.27
N PHE A 117 -6.41 -5.80 -5.30
CA PHE A 117 -4.96 -5.86 -5.23
C PHE A 117 -4.46 -5.27 -3.92
N LEU A 118 -3.60 -6.01 -3.21
CA LEU A 118 -2.94 -5.57 -1.98
C LEU A 118 -1.52 -6.14 -1.99
N ALA A 119 -0.54 -5.25 -1.88
CA ALA A 119 0.86 -5.64 -1.88
C ALA A 119 1.69 -4.73 -0.97
N GLY A 120 2.80 -5.27 -0.45
CA GLY A 120 3.85 -4.53 0.24
C GLY A 120 5.16 -4.55 -0.54
N VAL A 121 5.94 -3.49 -0.44
CA VAL A 121 7.30 -3.40 -0.96
C VAL A 121 8.23 -2.73 0.04
N ASP A 122 9.42 -3.31 0.24
CA ASP A 122 10.45 -2.82 1.14
C ASP A 122 11.50 -1.95 0.42
N ASP A 123 12.33 -1.26 1.19
CA ASP A 123 13.42 -0.39 0.72
C ASP A 123 14.44 -1.10 -0.19
N VAL A 124 14.63 -2.40 0.03
CA VAL A 124 15.50 -3.27 -0.74
C VAL A 124 14.82 -3.89 -1.98
N GLY A 125 13.55 -3.56 -2.24
CA GLY A 125 12.78 -4.10 -3.36
C GLY A 125 12.24 -5.51 -3.14
N THR A 126 12.14 -5.97 -1.89
CA THR A 126 11.35 -7.18 -1.57
C THR A 126 9.88 -6.84 -1.77
N ARG A 127 9.16 -7.59 -2.62
CA ARG A 127 7.71 -7.44 -2.81
C ARG A 127 6.97 -8.66 -2.29
N TRP A 128 5.78 -8.46 -1.74
CA TRP A 128 4.88 -9.54 -1.36
C TRP A 128 3.43 -9.13 -1.54
N GLU A 129 2.57 -10.10 -1.84
CA GLU A 129 1.12 -9.95 -1.93
C GLU A 129 0.50 -10.84 -0.86
N ASP A 130 -0.48 -10.30 -0.13
CA ASP A 130 -1.18 -11.01 0.94
C ASP A 130 -2.59 -10.42 1.12
N ASP A 131 -3.45 -11.10 1.87
CA ASP A 131 -4.79 -10.62 2.23
C ASP A 131 -4.75 -9.58 3.35
N CYS A 132 -3.64 -9.51 4.10
CA CYS A 132 -3.34 -8.45 5.05
C CYS A 132 -1.87 -8.05 4.99
N VAL A 133 -1.59 -6.76 5.03
CA VAL A 133 -0.22 -6.21 4.98
C VAL A 133 -0.09 -5.17 6.07
N ALA A 134 1.06 -5.17 6.74
CA ALA A 134 1.40 -4.14 7.71
C ALA A 134 2.89 -3.81 7.62
N THR A 135 3.25 -2.57 7.91
CA THR A 135 4.62 -2.05 7.87
C THR A 135 5.01 -1.38 9.18
N GLY A 136 6.31 -1.21 9.43
CA GLY A 136 6.82 -0.70 10.70
C GLY A 136 6.36 -1.52 11.91
N TYR A 137 6.03 -0.86 13.02
CA TYR A 137 5.52 -1.52 14.22
C TYR A 137 4.21 -2.29 14.00
N GLY A 138 3.42 -1.92 13.00
CA GLY A 138 2.18 -2.59 12.63
C GLY A 138 2.41 -4.05 12.23
N ALA A 139 3.58 -4.39 11.66
CA ALA A 139 3.93 -5.76 11.30
C ALA A 139 4.04 -6.70 12.52
N TYR A 140 4.42 -6.17 13.68
CA TYR A 140 4.59 -6.95 14.91
C TYR A 140 3.33 -6.96 15.79
N ILE A 141 2.57 -5.85 15.78
CA ILE A 141 1.42 -5.67 16.67
C ILE A 141 0.10 -5.99 15.97
N ALA A 142 -0.15 -5.37 14.81
CA ALA A 142 -1.44 -5.45 14.13
C ALA A 142 -1.56 -6.69 13.24
N LEU A 143 -0.48 -7.09 12.56
CA LEU A 143 -0.51 -8.20 11.61
C LEU A 143 -0.99 -9.54 12.23
N PRO A 144 -0.58 -9.94 13.45
CA PRO A 144 -1.13 -11.14 14.09
C PRO A 144 -2.65 -11.06 14.33
N LEU A 145 -3.16 -9.89 14.73
CA LEU A 145 -4.59 -9.66 14.95
C LEU A 145 -5.38 -9.68 13.63
N LEU A 146 -4.84 -9.08 12.57
CA LEU A 146 -5.45 -9.10 11.23
C LEU A 146 -5.51 -10.53 10.67
N ARG A 147 -4.44 -11.31 10.83
CA ARG A 147 -4.42 -12.73 10.42
C ARG A 147 -5.44 -13.55 11.19
N GLN A 148 -5.53 -13.36 12.51
CA GLN A 148 -6.56 -14.02 13.33
C GLN A 148 -7.98 -13.66 12.88
N ALA A 149 -8.23 -12.40 12.50
CA ALA A 149 -9.53 -11.97 11.97
C ALA A 149 -9.83 -12.63 10.62
N LEU A 150 -8.87 -12.68 9.70
CA LEU A 150 -9.01 -13.36 8.41
C LEU A 150 -9.29 -14.87 8.57
N GLU A 151 -8.61 -15.53 9.49
CA GLU A 151 -8.85 -16.95 9.79
C GLU A 151 -10.27 -17.18 10.31
N LYS A 152 -10.74 -16.38 11.28
CA LYS A 152 -12.11 -16.45 11.81
C LYS A 152 -13.15 -16.26 10.71
N THR A 153 -12.94 -15.29 9.84
CA THR A 153 -13.82 -15.02 8.70
C THR A 153 -13.84 -16.19 7.71
N ARG A 154 -12.69 -16.76 7.37
CA ARG A 154 -12.59 -17.93 6.49
C ARG A 154 -13.28 -19.16 7.08
N VAL A 155 -13.17 -19.37 8.39
CA VAL A 155 -13.86 -20.47 9.11
C VAL A 155 -15.37 -20.24 9.13
N ALA A 156 -15.83 -19.02 9.39
CA ALA A 156 -17.26 -18.68 9.35
C ALA A 156 -17.87 -18.89 7.95
N CYS A 157 -17.09 -18.70 6.89
CA CYS A 157 -17.51 -18.96 5.52
C CYS A 157 -17.52 -20.46 5.13
N ARG A 158 -16.88 -21.37 5.86
CA ARG A 158 -16.90 -22.81 5.48
C ARG A 158 -18.25 -23.51 5.67
N GLY A 159 -19.28 -22.82 6.18
CA GLY A 159 -20.66 -23.32 6.20
C GLY A 159 -21.41 -23.14 4.87
N PRO A 160 -22.32 -24.05 4.48
CA PRO A 160 -22.89 -24.14 3.12
C PRO A 160 -23.80 -22.97 2.68
N LYS A 161 -23.93 -21.87 3.43
CA LYS A 161 -24.94 -20.83 3.17
C LYS A 161 -24.52 -19.36 3.31
N ARG A 162 -23.23 -18.98 3.46
CA ARG A 162 -22.92 -17.55 3.79
C ARG A 162 -21.62 -16.91 3.23
N CYS A 163 -20.99 -17.44 2.19
CA CYS A 163 -19.69 -16.94 1.71
C CYS A 163 -19.65 -15.55 1.03
N ARG A 164 -20.76 -14.82 0.89
CA ARG A 164 -20.77 -13.54 0.14
C ARG A 164 -20.78 -12.28 1.01
N SER A 165 -20.69 -12.36 2.34
CA SER A 165 -20.95 -11.18 3.20
C SER A 165 -19.97 -10.98 4.37
N SER A 166 -18.82 -11.64 4.40
CA SER A 166 -18.11 -11.84 5.67
C SER A 166 -17.10 -10.75 6.08
N LEU A 167 -16.87 -9.73 5.26
CA LEU A 167 -16.25 -8.47 5.67
C LEU A 167 -16.98 -7.31 4.97
N THR A 168 -18.19 -7.00 5.41
CA THR A 168 -18.75 -5.65 5.22
C THR A 168 -18.20 -4.78 6.34
N ALA A 169 -17.46 -3.74 5.98
CA ALA A 169 -17.09 -2.66 6.90
C ALA A 169 -18.33 -2.00 7.50
#